data_AF-A0A2A2L1P6-F1
#
_entry.id   AF-A0A2A2L1P6-F1
#
_cell.length_a   1.000
_cell.length_b   1.000
_cell.length_c   1.000
_cell.angle_alpha   90.00
_cell.angle_beta   90.00
_cell.angle_gamma   90.00
#
_symmetry.space_group_name_H-M   'P 1'
#
loop_
_entity.id
_entity.type
_entity.pdbx_description
1 polymer ?
#
loop_
_entity_poly.entity_id
_entity_poly.type
_entity_poly.pdbx_seq_one_letter_code
_entity_poly.pdbx_strand_id
1 'polypeptide(L)'
;MITSNDVDSLCTTAILSHLFTCDDVMFTVVPVDGYEELNDALRARQDYTSSIVLINCAVTCPILEILNVPPNSTVFVVDSRRPLNHFNVFEANQIRILVNEAERSSLGIPNLDDVIAKDEDSESDDDDDEYSEGSNDGGGRRNVIDRVTRRAVRKENKRLWESQKNKILWQYYEYNWHSTSTAAQMLELAAELDRASAELMWYAAIGVSSQYTDRLIPIEGYTDTCVTRMKPFITKFSPKNAAKSDDLLRISFGKE
;
A
#
# COMPACT_ATOMS: atom_id res chain seq x y z
N MET A 1 -15.62 -1.98 2.97
CA MET A 1 -14.73 -1.82 1.80
C MET A 1 -14.97 -0.44 1.23
N ILE A 2 -13.92 0.39 1.13
CA ILE A 2 -13.95 1.67 0.44
C ILE A 2 -13.13 1.48 -0.84
N THR A 3 -13.69 1.86 -1.98
CA THR A 3 -13.16 1.45 -3.30
C THR A 3 -13.06 2.66 -4.23
N SER A 4 -11.96 2.76 -4.97
CA SER A 4 -11.78 3.80 -5.98
C SER A 4 -12.73 3.60 -7.16
N ASN A 5 -13.09 4.70 -7.83
CA ASN A 5 -13.95 4.68 -9.01
C ASN A 5 -13.19 4.34 -10.29
N ASP A 6 -12.69 3.11 -10.36
CA ASP A 6 -12.05 2.55 -11.56
C ASP A 6 -12.48 1.09 -11.80
N VAL A 7 -12.24 0.60 -13.02
CA VAL A 7 -12.73 -0.70 -13.47
C VAL A 7 -12.04 -1.85 -12.72
N ASP A 8 -10.76 -1.72 -12.39
CA ASP A 8 -10.02 -2.75 -11.64
C ASP A 8 -10.55 -2.84 -10.20
N SER A 9 -10.83 -1.69 -9.58
CA SER A 9 -11.47 -1.58 -8.27
C SER A 9 -12.85 -2.23 -8.23
N LEU A 10 -13.67 -1.99 -9.26
CA LEU A 10 -14.99 -2.62 -9.38
C LEU A 10 -14.88 -4.15 -9.46
N CYS A 11 -13.97 -4.65 -10.30
CA CYS A 11 -13.73 -6.09 -10.45
C CYS A 11 -13.20 -6.73 -9.15
N THR A 12 -12.25 -6.07 -8.50
CA THR A 12 -11.69 -6.46 -7.20
C THR A 12 -12.76 -6.53 -6.12
N THR A 13 -13.62 -5.50 -6.08
CA THR A 13 -14.75 -5.42 -5.15
C THR A 13 -15.75 -6.54 -5.40
N ALA A 14 -16.04 -6.88 -6.67
CA ALA A 14 -16.94 -7.98 -7.01
C ALA A 14 -16.39 -9.33 -6.52
N ILE A 15 -15.10 -9.59 -6.73
CA ILE A 15 -14.45 -10.83 -6.26
C ILE A 15 -14.47 -10.91 -4.73
N LEU A 16 -14.05 -9.86 -4.03
CA LEU A 16 -14.05 -9.84 -2.56
C LEU A 16 -15.47 -9.93 -1.97
N SER A 17 -16.45 -9.26 -2.58
CA SER A 17 -17.85 -9.33 -2.15
C SER A 17 -18.38 -10.76 -2.25
N HIS A 18 -18.03 -11.49 -3.31
CA HIS A 18 -18.38 -12.89 -3.46
C HIS A 18 -17.75 -13.74 -2.34
N LEU A 19 -16.45 -13.57 -2.09
CA LEU A 19 -15.74 -14.31 -1.04
C LEU A 19 -16.34 -14.05 0.36
N PHE A 20 -16.62 -12.79 0.70
CA PHE A 20 -17.27 -12.44 1.97
C PHE A 20 -18.67 -13.03 2.07
N THR A 21 -19.44 -13.03 0.99
CA THR A 21 -20.77 -13.64 0.96
C THR A 21 -20.70 -15.16 1.15
N CYS A 22 -19.69 -15.83 0.59
CA CYS A 22 -19.49 -17.27 0.77
C CYS A 22 -19.22 -17.69 2.22
N ASP A 23 -18.71 -16.77 3.04
CA ASP A 23 -18.34 -17.00 4.43
C ASP A 23 -19.24 -16.22 5.41
N ASP A 24 -20.42 -15.76 4.95
CA ASP A 24 -21.41 -15.01 5.73
C ASP A 24 -20.85 -13.78 6.46
N VAL A 25 -19.81 -13.16 5.90
CA VAL A 25 -19.21 -11.93 6.42
C VAL A 25 -20.08 -10.74 6.01
N MET A 26 -20.55 -9.99 6.99
CA MET A 26 -21.29 -8.74 6.74
C MET A 26 -20.31 -7.64 6.33
N PHE A 27 -20.55 -7.01 5.18
CA PHE A 27 -19.74 -5.91 4.69
C PHE A 27 -20.59 -4.80 4.07
N THR A 28 -19.97 -3.64 3.87
CA THR A 28 -20.54 -2.53 3.11
C THR A 28 -19.50 -2.07 2.09
N VAL A 29 -19.97 -1.70 0.90
CA VAL A 29 -19.15 -1.16 -0.18
C VAL A 29 -19.43 0.33 -0.32
N VAL A 30 -18.39 1.15 -0.37
CA VAL A 30 -18.49 2.60 -0.56
C VAL A 30 -17.54 3.01 -1.68
N PRO A 31 -18.06 3.31 -2.89
CA PRO A 31 -17.23 3.91 -3.94
C PRO A 31 -16.90 5.36 -3.55
N VAL A 32 -15.68 5.80 -3.88
CA VAL A 32 -15.20 7.16 -3.64
C VAL A 32 -14.38 7.68 -4.82
N ASP A 33 -14.52 8.97 -5.11
CA ASP A 33 -13.76 9.66 -6.18
C ASP A 33 -12.51 10.40 -5.66
N GLY A 34 -12.36 10.54 -4.34
CA GLY A 34 -11.22 11.26 -3.77
C GLY A 34 -11.09 11.17 -2.25
N TYR A 35 -10.05 11.81 -1.70
CA TYR A 35 -9.72 11.76 -0.28
C TYR A 35 -10.77 12.40 0.64
N GLU A 36 -11.53 13.39 0.14
CA GLU A 36 -12.61 14.01 0.91
C GLU A 36 -13.74 13.00 1.17
N GLU A 37 -14.27 12.37 0.12
CA GLU A 37 -15.29 11.32 0.23
C GLU A 37 -14.80 10.10 1.01
N LEU A 38 -13.52 9.74 0.85
CA LEU A 38 -12.89 8.68 1.63
C LEU A 38 -12.92 9.00 3.13
N ASN A 39 -12.55 10.23 3.50
CA ASN A 39 -12.60 10.70 4.88
C ASN A 39 -14.03 10.73 5.44
N ASP A 40 -15.00 11.18 4.66
CA ASP A 40 -16.40 11.18 5.07
C ASP A 40 -16.92 9.76 5.25
N ALA A 41 -16.52 8.84 4.37
CA ALA A 41 -16.87 7.42 4.49
C ALA A 41 -16.31 6.77 5.75
N LEU A 42 -15.08 7.12 6.16
CA LEU A 42 -14.46 6.67 7.41
C LEU A 42 -15.16 7.26 8.64
N ARG A 43 -15.39 8.58 8.65
CA ARG A 43 -16.05 9.28 9.76
C ARG A 43 -17.46 8.74 10.03
N ALA A 44 -18.25 8.51 8.97
CA ALA A 44 -19.59 7.97 9.09
C ALA A 44 -19.65 6.57 9.72
N ARG A 45 -18.50 5.88 9.83
CA ARG A 45 -18.40 4.46 10.25
C ARG A 45 -17.44 4.23 11.41
N GLN A 46 -16.88 5.30 11.98
CA GLN A 46 -15.83 5.23 13.01
C GLN A 46 -16.25 4.43 14.25
N ASP A 47 -17.55 4.46 14.60
CA ASP A 47 -18.07 3.82 15.82
C ASP A 47 -18.39 2.33 15.64
N TYR A 48 -18.45 1.84 14.40
CA TYR A 48 -19.00 0.51 14.08
C TYR A 48 -18.00 -0.40 13.34
N THR A 49 -16.86 0.11 12.90
CA THR A 49 -15.95 -0.61 11.99
C THR A 49 -14.57 -0.80 12.59
N SER A 50 -14.23 -2.06 12.91
CA SER A 50 -12.88 -2.46 13.34
C SER A 50 -11.99 -2.90 12.18
N SER A 51 -12.55 -3.22 11.02
CA SER A 51 -11.80 -3.70 9.85
C SER A 51 -12.20 -2.95 8.60
N ILE A 52 -11.23 -2.29 7.99
CA ILE A 52 -11.39 -1.42 6.83
C ILE A 52 -10.59 -2.04 5.69
N VAL A 53 -11.18 -2.10 4.50
CA VAL A 53 -10.48 -2.54 3.28
C VAL A 53 -10.51 -1.38 2.31
N LEU A 54 -9.34 -0.89 1.90
CA LEU A 54 -9.14 0.12 0.87
C LEU A 54 -8.76 -0.58 -0.43
N ILE A 55 -9.51 -0.34 -1.51
CA ILE A 55 -9.32 -0.96 -2.82
C ILE A 55 -8.93 0.10 -3.83
N ASN A 56 -7.74 -0.08 -4.43
CA ASN A 56 -6.99 0.89 -5.23
C ASN A 56 -7.19 2.32 -4.71
N CYS A 57 -6.90 2.59 -3.45
CA CYS A 57 -6.80 3.96 -2.96
C CYS A 57 -5.83 4.11 -1.78
N ALA A 58 -5.30 5.34 -1.66
CA ALA A 58 -4.51 5.85 -0.53
C ALA A 58 -3.14 5.20 -0.25
N VAL A 59 -2.72 4.14 -0.95
CA VAL A 59 -1.45 3.45 -0.61
C VAL A 59 -0.20 4.31 -0.79
N THR A 60 -0.26 5.30 -1.68
CA THR A 60 0.86 6.19 -2.06
C THR A 60 1.01 7.41 -1.13
N CYS A 61 0.02 7.68 -0.28
CA CYS A 61 0.05 8.78 0.68
C CYS A 61 0.13 8.26 2.13
N PRO A 62 0.62 9.05 3.11
CA PRO A 62 0.64 8.63 4.50
C PRO A 62 -0.80 8.51 5.04
N ILE A 63 -1.31 7.29 5.15
CA ILE A 63 -2.73 7.00 5.43
C ILE A 63 -3.15 7.59 6.78
N LEU A 64 -2.39 7.33 7.84
CA LEU A 64 -2.74 7.77 9.19
C LEU A 64 -2.58 9.30 9.39
N GLU A 65 -1.84 9.99 8.52
CA GLU A 65 -1.69 11.45 8.58
C GLU A 65 -2.82 12.18 7.85
N ILE A 66 -3.32 11.61 6.75
CA ILE A 66 -4.28 12.27 5.85
C ILE A 66 -5.71 11.79 6.11
N LEU A 67 -5.88 10.55 6.55
CA LEU A 67 -7.18 9.91 6.73
C LEU A 67 -7.56 9.81 8.20
N ASN A 68 -8.84 10.05 8.50
CA ASN A 68 -9.42 9.90 9.83
C ASN A 68 -9.68 8.42 10.16
N VAL A 69 -8.62 7.61 10.19
CA VAL A 69 -8.70 6.19 10.52
C VAL A 69 -8.96 6.03 12.02
N PRO A 70 -9.98 5.26 12.44
CA PRO A 70 -10.23 5.00 13.85
C PRO A 70 -9.04 4.30 14.52
N PRO A 71 -8.60 4.69 15.73
CA PRO A 71 -7.36 4.20 16.34
C PRO A 71 -7.36 2.69 16.68
N ASN A 72 -8.54 2.09 16.87
CA ASN A 72 -8.70 0.67 17.18
C ASN A 72 -9.15 -0.15 15.94
N SER A 73 -8.81 0.33 14.74
CA SER A 73 -9.16 -0.34 13.49
C SER A 73 -7.92 -0.86 12.76
N THR A 74 -8.11 -1.96 12.02
CA THR A 74 -7.14 -2.52 11.08
C THR A 74 -7.54 -2.12 9.66
N VAL A 75 -6.61 -1.54 8.91
CA VAL A 75 -6.78 -1.12 7.52
C VAL A 75 -6.00 -2.07 6.61
N PHE A 76 -6.72 -2.86 5.83
CA PHE A 76 -6.17 -3.65 4.74
C PHE A 76 -6.16 -2.81 3.47
N VAL A 77 -5.01 -2.73 2.80
CA VAL A 77 -4.84 -1.94 1.58
C VAL A 77 -4.52 -2.87 0.43
N VAL A 78 -5.41 -2.90 -0.56
CA VAL A 78 -5.27 -3.67 -1.80
C VAL A 78 -5.21 -2.65 -2.94
N ASP A 79 -4.01 -2.24 -3.31
CA ASP A 79 -3.82 -1.16 -4.28
C ASP A 79 -2.66 -1.51 -5.22
N SER A 80 -2.88 -1.30 -6.52
CA SER A 80 -1.87 -1.52 -7.54
C SER A 80 -0.89 -0.35 -7.70
N ARG A 81 -1.16 0.82 -7.13
CA ARG A 81 -0.29 2.01 -7.26
C ARG A 81 1.01 1.87 -6.50
N ARG A 82 2.09 2.38 -7.10
CA ARG A 82 3.44 2.39 -6.56
C ARG A 82 4.12 3.74 -6.84
N PRO A 83 5.10 4.16 -6.03
CA PRO A 83 5.66 3.44 -4.87
C PRO A 83 4.71 3.47 -3.65
N LEU A 84 4.88 2.51 -2.74
CA LEU A 84 4.14 2.50 -1.48
C LEU A 84 4.59 3.68 -0.62
N ASN A 85 3.70 4.28 0.17
CA ASN A 85 4.15 5.26 1.14
C ASN A 85 4.99 4.58 2.23
N HIS A 86 6.20 5.06 2.51
CA HIS A 86 7.11 4.43 3.46
C HIS A 86 6.56 4.47 4.89
N PHE A 87 5.79 5.49 5.28
CA PHE A 87 5.10 5.50 6.57
C PHE A 87 4.09 4.36 6.68
N ASN A 88 3.32 4.10 5.62
CA ASN A 88 2.36 2.99 5.61
C ASN A 88 3.07 1.62 5.70
N VAL A 89 4.24 1.48 5.08
CA VAL A 89 5.02 0.24 5.10
C VAL A 89 5.55 -0.06 6.50
N PHE A 90 6.01 0.95 7.22
CA PHE A 90 6.57 0.79 8.57
C PHE A 90 5.53 0.81 9.68
N GLU A 91 4.28 1.18 9.38
CA GLU A 91 3.17 1.16 10.31
C GLU A 91 2.56 -0.25 10.44
N ALA A 92 3.13 -1.05 11.33
CA ALA A 92 2.72 -2.44 11.53
C ALA A 92 1.52 -2.63 12.49
N ASN A 93 1.02 -1.59 13.16
CA ASN A 93 -0.11 -1.74 14.09
C ASN A 93 -1.43 -1.70 13.34
N GLN A 94 -1.70 -0.63 12.59
CA GLN A 94 -3.00 -0.45 11.94
C GLN A 94 -3.02 -0.80 10.45
N ILE A 95 -1.92 -0.61 9.73
CA ILE A 95 -1.90 -0.75 8.28
C ILE A 95 -1.42 -2.15 7.88
N ARG A 96 -2.11 -2.79 6.92
CA ARG A 96 -1.76 -4.07 6.32
C ARG A 96 -1.85 -3.95 4.80
N ILE A 97 -0.72 -3.75 4.14
CA ILE A 97 -0.67 -3.66 2.67
C ILE A 97 -0.56 -5.07 2.10
N LEU A 98 -1.48 -5.45 1.21
CA LEU A 98 -1.46 -6.74 0.53
C LEU A 98 -0.61 -6.63 -0.74
N VAL A 99 0.60 -7.18 -0.70
CA VAL A 99 1.49 -7.25 -1.85
C VAL A 99 1.74 -8.71 -2.22
N ASN A 100 1.86 -9.00 -3.52
CA ASN A 100 2.26 -10.32 -3.97
C ASN A 100 3.73 -10.58 -3.60
N GLU A 101 4.03 -11.76 -3.06
CA GLU A 101 5.39 -12.12 -2.64
C GLU A 101 6.42 -12.00 -3.78
N ALA A 102 6.03 -12.28 -5.02
CA ALA A 102 6.90 -12.16 -6.19
C ALA A 102 7.32 -10.72 -6.50
N GLU A 103 6.53 -9.72 -6.07
CA GLU A 103 6.81 -8.29 -6.27
C GLU A 103 7.65 -7.71 -5.12
N ARG A 104 7.72 -8.38 -3.97
CA ARG A 104 8.29 -7.82 -2.73
C ARG A 104 9.72 -7.29 -2.91
N SER A 105 10.54 -8.01 -3.69
CA SER A 105 11.93 -7.62 -3.96
C SER A 105 12.07 -6.46 -4.94
N SER A 106 11.09 -6.24 -5.82
CA SER A 106 11.11 -5.15 -6.81
C SER A 106 10.53 -3.83 -6.30
N LEU A 107 9.91 -3.83 -5.11
CA LEU A 107 9.34 -2.61 -4.52
C LEU A 107 10.38 -1.54 -4.18
N GLY A 108 11.65 -1.91 -3.97
CA GLY A 108 12.73 -0.96 -3.67
C GLY A 108 12.52 -0.14 -2.39
N ILE A 109 11.80 -0.69 -1.40
CA ILE A 109 11.49 0.00 -0.13
C ILE A 109 12.80 0.36 0.58
N PRO A 110 13.01 1.63 0.98
CA PRO A 110 14.16 2.04 1.79
C PRO A 110 14.24 1.29 3.13
N ASN A 111 15.42 1.23 3.75
CA ASN A 111 15.50 0.70 5.12
C ASN A 111 14.91 1.71 6.11
N LEU A 112 14.29 1.20 7.17
CA LEU A 112 13.70 2.01 8.25
C LEU A 112 14.72 2.99 8.84
N ASP A 113 15.92 2.50 9.20
CA ASP A 113 16.99 3.29 9.83
C ASP A 113 17.48 4.45 8.95
N ASP A 114 17.33 4.35 7.62
CA ASP A 114 17.80 5.35 6.67
C ASP A 114 16.79 6.51 6.51
N VAL A 115 15.52 6.30 6.88
CA VAL A 115 14.42 7.24 6.59
C VAL A 115 13.58 7.65 7.80
N ILE A 116 13.60 6.88 8.88
CA ILE A 116 12.95 7.21 10.16
C ILE A 116 14.05 7.51 11.18
N ALA A 117 13.93 8.67 11.84
CA ALA A 117 14.87 9.06 12.89
C ALA A 117 14.74 8.11 14.08
N LYS A 118 15.85 7.80 14.75
CA LYS A 118 15.82 7.09 16.02
C LYS A 118 15.32 8.02 17.11
N ASP A 119 14.50 7.51 18.04
CA ASP A 119 13.93 8.29 19.13
C ASP A 119 15.00 9.00 20.00
N GLU A 120 16.23 8.51 20.01
CA GLU A 120 17.37 9.15 20.70
C GLU A 120 17.83 10.48 20.04
N ASP A 121 17.46 10.72 18.78
CA ASP A 121 17.85 11.92 17.99
C ASP A 121 16.72 12.98 17.91
N SER A 122 15.53 12.69 18.44
CA SER A 122 14.35 13.57 18.43
C SER A 122 14.20 14.43 19.69
N GLU A 123 15.07 14.25 20.69
CA GLU A 123 15.13 15.12 21.86
C GLU A 123 15.38 16.58 21.41
N SER A 124 14.40 17.43 21.70
CA SER A 124 14.40 18.85 21.41
C SER A 124 15.63 19.53 22.01
N ASP A 125 16.40 20.18 21.15
CA ASP A 125 17.63 20.92 21.46
C ASP A 125 17.35 22.24 22.23
N ASP A 126 16.18 22.35 22.86
CA ASP A 126 15.57 23.59 23.39
C ASP A 126 15.61 23.75 24.91
N ASP A 127 16.21 22.82 25.67
CA ASP A 127 16.39 22.99 27.12
C ASP A 127 17.88 22.92 27.49
N ASP A 128 18.58 24.06 27.42
CA ASP A 128 19.64 24.45 28.39
C ASP A 128 20.23 25.84 28.06
N ASP A 129 19.39 26.88 28.07
CA ASP A 129 19.85 28.25 28.35
C ASP A 129 19.82 28.52 29.87
N GLU A 130 20.30 27.57 30.69
CA GLU A 130 20.57 27.85 32.10
C GLU A 130 21.93 28.55 32.22
N TYR A 131 21.86 29.87 32.31
CA TYR A 131 22.92 30.77 32.73
C TYR A 131 23.54 30.31 34.06
N SER A 132 24.59 29.47 34.01
CA SER A 132 25.42 29.22 35.18
C SER A 132 26.42 30.36 35.34
N GLU A 133 25.93 31.51 35.83
CA GLU A 133 26.79 32.50 36.47
C GLU A 133 27.30 31.91 37.80
N GLY A 134 28.58 31.54 37.81
CA GLY A 134 29.34 31.44 39.05
C GLY A 134 29.95 30.07 39.32
N SER A 135 31.18 29.87 38.84
CA SER A 135 32.23 29.18 39.61
C SER A 135 33.60 29.46 39.00
N ASN A 136 34.38 30.25 39.74
CA ASN A 136 35.71 30.74 39.40
C ASN A 136 36.76 29.65 39.69
N ASP A 137 36.74 28.54 38.95
CA ASP A 137 37.78 27.51 39.02
C ASP A 137 38.23 27.05 37.62
N GLY A 138 39.55 26.89 37.44
CA GLY A 138 40.25 26.81 36.15
C GLY A 138 39.91 25.59 35.26
N GLY A 139 38.97 24.73 35.70
CA GLY A 139 38.46 23.57 34.96
C GLY A 139 37.21 23.82 34.10
N GLY A 140 36.47 24.92 34.31
CA GLY A 140 35.17 25.15 33.67
C GLY A 140 35.21 25.39 32.15
N ARG A 141 36.26 26.05 31.63
CA ARG A 141 36.37 26.38 30.19
C ARG A 141 36.51 25.14 29.30
N ARG A 142 37.18 24.07 29.76
CA ARG A 142 37.32 22.83 28.98
C ARG A 142 35.98 22.11 28.84
N ASN A 143 35.17 22.09 29.90
CA ASN A 143 33.87 21.44 29.91
C ASN A 143 32.86 22.19 29.03
N VAL A 144 32.88 23.53 29.00
CA VAL A 144 32.03 24.33 28.11
C VAL A 144 32.40 24.13 26.64
N ILE A 145 33.70 24.15 26.30
CA ILE A 145 34.17 23.90 24.93
C ILE A 145 33.76 22.48 24.46
N ASP A 146 33.86 21.49 25.34
CA ASP A 146 33.48 20.12 25.02
C ASP A 146 31.95 19.96 24.84
N ARG A 147 31.11 20.65 25.64
CA ARG A 147 29.65 20.71 25.42
C ARG A 147 29.30 21.34 24.07
N VAL A 148 29.89 22.48 23.73
CA VAL A 148 29.66 23.18 22.44
C VAL A 148 30.11 22.31 21.27
N THR A 149 31.27 21.66 21.38
CA THR A 149 31.79 20.76 20.34
C THR A 149 30.86 19.57 20.13
N ARG A 150 30.38 18.92 21.21
CA ARG A 150 29.41 17.83 21.11
C ARG A 150 28.09 18.27 20.46
N ARG A 151 27.58 19.46 20.78
CA ARG A 151 26.39 20.03 20.15
C ARG A 151 26.59 20.30 18.65
N ALA A 152 27.74 20.87 18.28
CA ALA A 152 28.07 21.11 16.88
C ALA A 152 28.18 19.81 16.06
N VAL A 153 28.82 18.77 16.60
CA VAL A 153 28.92 17.45 15.95
C VAL A 153 27.55 16.81 15.79
N ARG A 154 26.67 16.85 16.80
CA ARG A 154 25.30 16.33 16.69
C ARG A 154 24.51 17.04 15.60
N LYS A 155 24.59 18.38 15.56
CA LYS A 155 23.91 19.20 14.54
C LYS A 155 24.40 18.87 13.12
N GLU A 156 25.70 18.65 12.95
CA GLU A 156 26.27 18.26 11.65
C GLU A 156 25.84 16.85 11.26
N ASN A 157 25.89 15.88 12.18
CA ASN A 157 25.42 14.52 11.93
C ASN A 157 23.94 14.49 11.53
N LYS A 158 23.09 15.25 12.23
CA LYS A 158 21.66 15.41 11.89
C LYS A 158 21.46 15.96 10.49
N ARG A 159 22.22 17.00 10.10
CA ARG A 159 22.17 17.57 8.74
C ARG A 159 22.61 16.57 7.68
N LEU A 160 23.68 15.83 7.93
CA LEU A 160 24.17 14.80 7.01
C LEU A 160 23.13 13.68 6.84
N TRP A 161 22.52 13.24 7.95
CA TRP A 161 21.45 12.24 7.93
C TRP A 161 20.21 12.76 7.18
N GLU A 162 19.74 13.98 7.46
CA GLU A 162 18.62 14.61 6.74
C GLU A 162 18.90 14.70 5.24
N SER A 163 20.13 15.07 4.84
CA SER A 163 20.53 15.12 3.45
C SER A 163 20.52 13.73 2.79
N GLN A 164 21.03 12.70 3.47
CA GLN A 164 21.00 11.32 3.00
C GLN A 164 19.58 10.79 2.89
N LYS A 165 18.76 10.96 3.92
CA LYS A 165 17.33 10.63 3.91
C LYS A 165 16.63 11.25 2.71
N ASN A 166 16.78 12.55 2.52
CA ASN A 166 16.13 13.27 1.42
C ASN A 166 16.55 12.74 0.06
N LYS A 167 17.83 12.36 -0.11
CA LYS A 167 18.32 11.73 -1.33
C LYS A 167 17.68 10.36 -1.57
N ILE A 168 17.60 9.52 -0.54
CA ILE A 168 17.00 8.17 -0.63
C ILE A 168 15.51 8.27 -0.95
N LEU A 169 14.77 9.11 -0.22
CA LEU A 169 13.34 9.30 -0.46
C LEU A 169 13.07 9.93 -1.83
N TRP A 170 13.92 10.86 -2.29
CA TRP A 170 13.80 11.42 -3.64
C TRP A 170 13.94 10.35 -4.71
N GLN A 171 14.94 9.46 -4.59
CA GLN A 171 15.12 8.33 -5.53
C GLN A 171 13.95 7.34 -5.48
N TYR A 172 13.44 7.05 -4.27
CA TYR A 172 12.33 6.12 -4.09
C TYR A 172 11.01 6.65 -4.69
N TYR A 173 10.74 7.95 -4.54
CA TYR A 173 9.52 8.61 -5.03
C TYR A 173 9.65 9.19 -6.45
N GLU A 174 10.77 8.95 -7.14
CA GLU A 174 11.04 9.55 -8.45
C GLU A 174 10.04 9.11 -9.53
N TYR A 175 9.60 7.84 -9.48
CA TYR A 175 8.75 7.24 -10.51
C TYR A 175 7.51 6.59 -9.93
N ASN A 176 6.35 6.95 -10.48
CA ASN A 176 5.10 6.25 -10.23
C ASN A 176 4.89 5.14 -11.25
N TRP A 177 4.41 3.99 -10.79
CA TRP A 177 4.10 2.85 -11.64
C TRP A 177 2.93 2.05 -11.05
N HIS A 178 2.40 1.08 -11.80
CA HIS A 178 1.35 0.19 -11.33
C HIS A 178 1.85 -1.25 -11.34
N SER A 179 1.61 -1.95 -10.23
CA SER A 179 1.71 -3.40 -10.18
C SER A 179 0.57 -4.04 -10.96
N THR A 180 0.58 -5.37 -11.03
CA THR A 180 -0.56 -6.12 -11.58
C THR A 180 -1.88 -5.72 -10.93
N SER A 181 -2.95 -5.81 -11.73
CA SER A 181 -4.35 -5.70 -11.34
C SER A 181 -4.66 -6.36 -10.00
N THR A 182 -5.33 -5.60 -9.15
CA THR A 182 -5.82 -6.07 -7.85
C THR A 182 -6.90 -7.13 -8.02
N ALA A 183 -7.67 -7.11 -9.11
CA ALA A 183 -8.66 -8.14 -9.42
C ALA A 183 -7.98 -9.49 -9.71
N ALA A 184 -6.86 -9.49 -10.44
CA ALA A 184 -6.06 -10.70 -10.64
C ALA A 184 -5.48 -11.24 -9.31
N GLN A 185 -5.03 -10.37 -8.42
CA GLN A 185 -4.58 -10.77 -7.08
C GLN A 185 -5.71 -11.37 -6.24
N MET A 186 -6.93 -10.80 -6.31
CA MET A 186 -8.09 -11.36 -5.59
C MET A 186 -8.59 -12.68 -6.19
N LEU A 187 -8.40 -12.91 -7.50
CA LEU A 187 -8.65 -14.23 -8.11
C LEU A 187 -7.69 -15.29 -7.57
N GLU A 188 -6.41 -14.95 -7.41
CA GLU A 188 -5.42 -15.85 -6.79
C GLU A 188 -5.80 -16.16 -5.34
N LEU A 189 -6.21 -15.15 -4.56
CA LEU A 189 -6.75 -15.37 -3.21
C LEU A 189 -7.98 -16.30 -3.23
N ALA A 190 -8.92 -16.07 -4.15
CA ALA A 190 -10.08 -16.95 -4.31
C ALA A 190 -9.66 -18.39 -4.66
N ALA A 191 -8.56 -18.57 -5.39
CA ALA A 191 -8.00 -19.87 -5.73
C ALA A 191 -7.40 -20.56 -4.52
N GLU A 192 -6.65 -19.84 -3.69
CA GLU A 192 -6.09 -20.35 -2.43
C GLU A 192 -7.17 -20.78 -1.44
N LEU A 193 -8.36 -20.17 -1.52
CA LEU A 193 -9.55 -20.53 -0.74
C LEU A 193 -10.41 -21.62 -1.39
N ASP A 194 -10.00 -22.20 -2.51
CA ASP A 194 -10.79 -23.16 -3.32
C ASP A 194 -12.17 -22.62 -3.78
N ARG A 195 -12.31 -21.28 -3.86
CA ARG A 195 -13.53 -20.58 -4.29
C ARG A 195 -13.43 -19.96 -5.69
N ALA A 196 -12.33 -20.14 -6.40
CA ALA A 196 -12.18 -19.61 -7.76
C ALA A 196 -13.23 -20.20 -8.73
N SER A 197 -13.82 -19.34 -9.57
CA SER A 197 -14.82 -19.71 -10.58
C SER A 197 -14.53 -19.05 -11.93
N ALA A 198 -15.24 -19.49 -12.99
CA ALA A 198 -15.15 -18.85 -14.31
C ALA A 198 -15.59 -17.37 -14.26
N GLU A 199 -16.59 -17.03 -13.45
CA GLU A 199 -17.07 -15.65 -13.27
C GLU A 199 -16.02 -14.77 -12.60
N LEU A 200 -15.36 -15.26 -11.54
CA LEU A 200 -14.29 -14.51 -10.88
C LEU A 200 -13.08 -14.34 -11.82
N MET A 201 -12.77 -15.35 -12.63
CA MET A 201 -11.75 -15.24 -13.66
C MET A 201 -12.10 -14.16 -14.70
N TRP A 202 -13.38 -14.03 -15.06
CA TRP A 202 -13.83 -12.99 -15.98
C TRP A 202 -13.65 -11.59 -15.40
N TYR A 203 -14.00 -11.37 -14.13
CA TYR A 203 -13.74 -10.09 -13.46
C TYR A 203 -12.25 -9.76 -13.43
N ALA A 204 -11.39 -10.72 -13.10
CA ALA A 204 -9.94 -10.51 -13.17
C ALA A 204 -9.45 -10.17 -14.59
N ALA A 205 -9.97 -10.85 -15.63
CA ALA A 205 -9.63 -10.54 -17.01
C ALA A 205 -10.03 -9.11 -17.41
N ILE A 206 -11.19 -8.63 -16.95
CA ILE A 206 -11.62 -7.24 -17.15
C ILE A 206 -10.67 -6.27 -16.43
N GLY A 207 -10.34 -6.51 -15.15
CA GLY A 207 -9.42 -5.64 -14.39
C GLY A 207 -8.00 -5.56 -14.98
N VAL A 208 -7.46 -6.68 -15.46
CA VAL A 208 -6.18 -6.70 -16.17
C VAL A 208 -6.27 -5.92 -17.49
N SER A 209 -7.37 -6.09 -18.23
CA SER A 209 -7.59 -5.40 -19.51
C SER A 209 -7.82 -3.89 -19.33
N SER A 210 -8.43 -3.46 -18.23
CA SER A 210 -8.64 -2.04 -17.96
C SER A 210 -7.31 -1.35 -17.66
N GLN A 211 -6.43 -1.94 -16.86
CA GLN A 211 -5.09 -1.38 -16.62
C GLN A 211 -4.31 -1.15 -17.92
N TYR A 212 -4.39 -2.08 -18.87
CA TYR A 212 -3.76 -1.93 -20.18
C TYR A 212 -4.44 -0.85 -21.03
N THR A 213 -5.77 -0.84 -21.07
CA THR A 213 -6.58 0.14 -21.82
C THR A 213 -6.35 1.57 -21.34
N ASP A 214 -6.27 1.74 -20.02
CA ASP A 214 -6.00 3.01 -19.33
C ASP A 214 -4.51 3.40 -19.36
N ARG A 215 -3.66 2.59 -20.01
CA ARG A 215 -2.21 2.78 -20.16
C ARG A 215 -1.45 2.87 -18.83
N LEU A 216 -1.96 2.22 -17.80
CA LEU A 216 -1.30 2.12 -16.49
C LEU A 216 -0.13 1.13 -16.52
N ILE A 217 -0.23 0.11 -17.37
CA ILE A 217 0.80 -0.90 -17.58
C ILE A 217 1.16 -1.01 -19.07
N PRO A 218 2.41 -1.36 -19.41
CA PRO A 218 2.81 -1.59 -20.79
C PRO A 218 2.32 -2.96 -21.28
N ILE A 219 2.42 -3.19 -22.59
CA ILE A 219 1.98 -4.45 -23.23
C ILE A 219 2.74 -5.66 -22.66
N GLU A 220 4.00 -5.50 -22.27
CA GLU A 220 4.81 -6.52 -21.63
C GLU A 220 4.20 -6.95 -20.29
N GLY A 221 3.78 -5.97 -19.47
CA GLY A 221 3.15 -6.23 -18.16
C GLY A 221 1.76 -6.87 -18.29
N TYR A 222 0.97 -6.43 -19.28
CA TYR A 222 -0.30 -7.05 -19.62
C TYR A 222 -0.12 -8.51 -20.07
N THR A 223 0.83 -8.74 -20.99
CA THR A 223 1.11 -10.07 -21.55
C THR A 223 1.65 -11.02 -20.49
N ASP A 224 2.57 -10.56 -19.65
CA ASP A 224 3.09 -11.36 -18.53
C ASP A 224 1.96 -11.74 -17.55
N THR A 225 1.09 -10.80 -17.18
CA THR A 225 -0.06 -11.11 -16.32
C THR A 225 -0.97 -12.17 -16.96
N CYS A 226 -1.27 -12.05 -18.26
CA CYS A 226 -2.11 -13.00 -18.99
C CYS A 226 -1.48 -14.41 -19.07
N VAL A 227 -0.17 -14.49 -19.36
CA VAL A 227 0.52 -15.76 -19.64
C VAL A 227 1.03 -16.44 -18.38
N THR A 228 1.33 -15.67 -17.33
CA THR A 228 1.94 -16.16 -16.10
C THR A 228 0.88 -16.32 -15.02
N ARG A 229 0.14 -15.25 -14.69
CA ARG A 229 -0.82 -15.23 -13.56
C ARG A 229 -2.20 -15.77 -13.93
N MET A 230 -2.73 -15.43 -15.10
CA MET A 230 -4.06 -15.87 -15.54
C MET A 230 -4.08 -17.30 -16.11
N LYS A 231 -2.93 -17.83 -16.55
CA LYS A 231 -2.82 -19.13 -17.25
C LYS A 231 -3.39 -20.33 -16.50
N PRO A 232 -3.20 -20.50 -15.18
CA PRO A 232 -3.81 -21.61 -14.44
C PRO A 232 -5.33 -21.58 -14.52
N PHE A 233 -5.92 -20.38 -14.42
CA PHE A 233 -7.36 -20.16 -14.48
C PHE A 233 -7.91 -20.37 -15.90
N ILE A 234 -7.21 -19.87 -16.91
CA ILE A 234 -7.58 -20.09 -18.33
C ILE A 234 -7.61 -21.60 -18.62
N THR A 235 -6.61 -22.34 -18.14
CA THR A 235 -6.55 -23.80 -18.34
C THR A 235 -7.71 -24.51 -17.65
N LYS A 236 -8.10 -24.05 -16.45
CA LYS A 236 -9.17 -24.64 -15.64
C LYS A 236 -10.57 -24.30 -16.17
N PHE A 237 -10.82 -23.04 -16.54
CA PHE A 237 -12.15 -22.49 -16.81
C PHE A 237 -12.43 -22.18 -18.29
N SER A 238 -11.42 -22.27 -19.16
CA SER A 238 -11.56 -22.15 -20.62
C SER A 238 -11.02 -23.40 -21.35
N PRO A 239 -11.51 -24.63 -21.03
CA PRO A 239 -11.03 -25.83 -21.70
C PRO A 239 -11.51 -25.89 -23.16
N LYS A 240 -10.61 -26.26 -24.08
CA LYS A 240 -10.86 -26.27 -25.54
C LYS A 240 -12.01 -27.20 -25.97
N ASN A 241 -12.35 -28.20 -25.17
CA ASN A 241 -13.35 -29.24 -25.49
C ASN A 241 -14.55 -29.23 -24.52
N ALA A 242 -14.93 -28.09 -23.94
CA ALA A 242 -16.09 -28.01 -23.05
C ALA A 242 -17.39 -28.45 -23.77
N ALA A 243 -18.16 -29.35 -23.15
CA ALA A 243 -19.48 -29.74 -23.64
C ALA A 243 -20.41 -28.53 -23.70
N LYS A 244 -21.23 -28.43 -24.75
CA LYS A 244 -22.14 -27.30 -24.93
C LYS A 244 -23.38 -27.44 -24.01
N SER A 245 -23.27 -26.99 -22.76
CA SER A 245 -24.38 -26.76 -21.82
C SER A 245 -24.76 -25.28 -21.80
N ASP A 246 -26.01 -24.92 -22.08
CA ASP A 246 -26.45 -23.52 -22.30
C ASP A 246 -26.40 -22.63 -21.04
N ASP A 247 -26.38 -23.20 -19.83
CA ASP A 247 -26.49 -22.44 -18.57
C ASP A 247 -25.15 -22.10 -17.88
N LEU A 248 -24.00 -22.33 -18.53
CA LEU A 248 -22.68 -22.07 -17.92
C LEU A 248 -21.91 -20.99 -18.67
N LEU A 249 -21.37 -19.99 -17.95
CA LEU A 249 -20.45 -19.00 -18.50
C LEU A 249 -19.26 -19.70 -19.16
N ARG A 250 -19.00 -19.37 -20.43
CA ARG A 250 -17.85 -19.89 -21.17
C ARG A 250 -16.92 -18.77 -21.57
N ILE A 251 -15.65 -18.96 -21.25
CA ILE A 251 -14.58 -18.05 -21.62
C ILE A 251 -13.70 -18.78 -22.61
N SER A 252 -13.25 -18.07 -23.64
CA SER A 252 -12.29 -18.58 -24.62
C SER A 252 -11.12 -17.62 -24.71
N PHE A 253 -9.90 -18.12 -24.54
CA PHE A 253 -8.69 -17.34 -24.73
C PHE A 253 -8.21 -17.41 -26.18
N GLY A 254 -8.12 -16.26 -26.84
CA GLY A 254 -7.71 -16.13 -28.24
C GLY A 254 -6.71 -14.99 -28.44
N LYS A 255 -5.95 -15.05 -29.54
CA LYS A 255 -5.26 -13.89 -30.08
C LYS A 255 -6.25 -13.22 -31.04
N GLU A 256 -6.71 -12.02 -30.71
CA GLU A 256 -7.30 -11.10 -31.69
C GLU A 256 -6.21 -10.20 -32.28
#